data_AF-A0A951UTK2-F1
#
_entry.id   AF-A0A951UTK2-F1
#
_cell.length_a   1.000
_cell.length_b   1.000
_cell.length_c   1.000
_cell.angle_alpha   90.00
_cell.angle_beta   90.00
_cell.angle_gamma   90.00
#
_symmetry.space_group_name_H-M   'P 1'
#
loop_
_entity.id
_entity.type
_entity.pdbx_description
1 polymer ?
#
loop_
_entity_poly.entity_id
_entity_poly.type
_entity_poly.pdbx_seq_one_letter_code
_entity_poly.pdbx_strand_id
1 'polypeptide(L)'
;MKNNMDNNKIEITGISKPLLRLIDERVRHFGGDRVAYIRDLIERDIFGTSHGQKHTFAELATKRTFDSQQWEADMEFLAQGAEQIPVLPPESFTRESIYGNHD
;
A
#
# COMPACT_ATOMS: atom_id res chain seq x y z
N MET A 1 14.86 -30.66 17.13
CA MET A 1 14.39 -29.81 16.02
C MET A 1 14.31 -28.38 16.55
N LYS A 2 15.17 -27.49 16.04
CA LYS A 2 15.29 -26.10 16.51
C LYS A 2 14.54 -25.23 15.50
N ASN A 3 13.43 -24.62 15.91
CA ASN A 3 12.67 -23.71 15.07
C ASN A 3 13.46 -22.40 14.91
N ASN A 4 14.11 -22.22 13.77
CA ASN A 4 14.67 -20.93 13.37
C ASN A 4 13.51 -19.98 13.04
N MET A 5 13.04 -19.24 14.05
CA MET A 5 12.31 -18.00 13.85
C MET A 5 13.35 -16.93 13.48
N ASP A 6 13.84 -16.98 12.24
CA ASP A 6 14.67 -15.90 11.72
C ASP A 6 13.77 -14.69 11.51
N ASN A 7 13.83 -13.80 12.50
CA ASN A 7 13.13 -12.53 12.57
C ASN A 7 13.30 -11.77 11.26
N ASN A 8 12.23 -11.76 10.46
CA ASN A 8 12.16 -11.02 9.21
C ASN A 8 12.27 -9.52 9.55
N LYS A 9 13.51 -9.02 9.56
CA LYS A 9 13.85 -7.63 9.89
C LYS A 9 13.37 -6.76 8.74
N ILE A 10 12.17 -6.21 8.86
CA ILE A 10 11.62 -5.27 7.89
C ILE A 10 12.44 -3.98 8.02
N GLU A 11 13.41 -3.81 7.13
CA GLU A 11 14.10 -2.53 6.97
C GLU A 11 13.14 -1.58 6.24
N ILE A 12 12.50 -0.71 7.00
CA ILE A 12 11.55 0.28 6.48
C ILE A 12 12.34 1.36 5.74
N THR A 13 12.63 1.10 4.47
CA THR A 13 13.26 2.05 3.55
C THR A 13 12.16 2.85 2.84
N GLY A 14 12.36 4.15 2.63
CA GLY A 14 11.43 5.01 1.87
C GLY A 14 10.48 5.90 2.68
N ILE A 15 10.36 5.76 3.99
CA ILE A 15 9.59 6.71 4.83
C ILE A 15 10.41 7.98 5.07
N SER A 16 9.81 9.15 4.80
CA SER A 16 10.46 10.44 5.03
C SER A 16 10.83 10.65 6.51
N LYS A 17 11.98 11.29 6.78
CA LYS A 17 12.42 11.59 8.15
C LYS A 17 11.39 12.37 8.99
N PRO A 18 10.64 13.35 8.44
CA PRO A 18 9.58 14.03 9.19
C PRO A 18 8.47 13.07 9.62
N LEU A 19 8.04 12.17 8.73
CA LEU A 19 6.99 11.20 9.03
C LEU A 19 7.44 10.17 10.09
N LEU A 20 8.70 9.72 10.02
CA LEU A 20 9.28 8.86 11.06
C LEU A 20 9.26 9.52 12.44
N ARG A 21 9.55 10.82 12.56
CA ARG A 21 9.50 11.53 13.84
C ARG A 21 8.10 11.57 14.43
N LEU A 22 7.08 11.79 13.61
CA LEU A 22 5.68 11.78 14.04
C LEU A 22 5.27 10.39 14.53
N ILE A 23 5.71 9.34 13.83
CA ILE A 23 5.50 7.96 14.24
C ILE A 23 6.19 7.68 15.58
N ASP A 24 7.46 8.06 15.72
CA ASP A 24 8.24 7.85 16.96
C ASP A 24 7.62 8.59 18.16
N GLU A 25 7.04 9.78 17.94
CA GLU A 25 6.30 10.52 18.98
C GLU A 25 5.03 9.78 19.41
N ARG A 26 4.25 9.29 18.44
CA ARG A 26 3.03 8.52 18.73
C ARG A 26 3.33 7.22 19.47
N VAL A 27 4.35 6.48 19.04
CA VAL A 27 4.78 5.23 19.69
C VAL A 27 5.25 5.50 21.12
N ARG A 28 5.94 6.62 21.39
CA ARG A 28 6.30 7.01 22.76
C ARG A 28 5.08 7.34 23.62
N HIS A 29 4.05 7.94 23.02
CA HIS A 29 2.86 8.40 23.73
C HIS A 29 1.90 7.27 24.10
N PHE A 30 1.78 6.25 23.25
CA PHE A 30 0.90 5.10 23.47
C PHE A 30 1.64 3.86 23.97
N GLY A 31 2.98 3.88 23.94
CA GLY A 31 3.83 2.71 24.17
C GLY A 31 3.79 1.72 22.99
N GLY A 32 4.83 0.91 22.86
CA GLY A 32 4.87 -0.19 21.89
C GLY A 32 6.09 -0.18 20.98
N ASP A 33 6.08 -1.10 20.02
CA ASP A 33 7.13 -1.23 19.01
C ASP A 33 6.78 -0.45 17.75
N ARG A 34 7.75 0.30 17.23
CA ARG A 34 7.58 1.13 16.04
C ARG A 34 7.23 0.31 14.80
N VAL A 35 7.89 -0.84 14.63
CA VAL A 35 7.67 -1.68 13.45
C VAL A 35 6.26 -2.27 13.48
N ALA A 36 5.82 -2.74 14.65
CA ALA A 36 4.45 -3.20 14.87
C ALA A 36 3.43 -2.09 14.58
N TYR A 37 3.69 -0.85 15.03
CA TYR A 37 2.80 0.27 14.81
C TYR A 37 2.68 0.66 13.32
N ILE A 38 3.80 0.69 12.60
CA ILE A 38 3.81 0.97 11.16
C ILE A 38 3.07 -0.14 10.39
N ARG A 39 3.23 -1.40 10.81
CA ARG A 39 2.50 -2.52 10.23
C ARG A 39 0.98 -2.37 10.40
N ASP A 40 0.51 -2.05 11.60
CA ASP A 40 -0.91 -1.82 11.89
C ASP A 40 -1.48 -0.67 11.06
N LEU A 41 -0.73 0.42 10.89
CA LEU A 41 -1.15 1.53 10.01
C LEU A 41 -1.33 1.10 8.55
N ILE A 42 -0.37 0.33 8.01
CA ILE A 42 -0.44 -0.17 6.63
C ILE A 42 -1.61 -1.15 6.48
N GLU A 43 -1.82 -2.04 7.45
CA GLU A 43 -2.93 -2.99 7.42
C GLU A 43 -4.29 -2.27 7.44
N ARG A 44 -4.44 -1.23 8.28
CA ARG A 44 -5.67 -0.43 8.32
C ARG A 44 -5.93 0.35 7.03
N ASP A 45 -4.88 0.81 6.36
CA ASP A 45 -5.00 1.54 5.10
C ASP A 45 -5.45 0.60 3.96
N ILE A 46 -4.86 -0.59 3.87
CA ILE A 46 -5.17 -1.58 2.84
C ILE A 46 -6.55 -2.22 3.04
N PHE A 47 -6.89 -2.58 4.28
CA PHE A 47 -8.09 -3.37 4.59
C PHE A 47 -9.26 -2.53 5.14
N GLY A 48 -9.03 -1.25 5.39
CA GLY A 48 -9.97 -0.38 6.11
C GLY A 48 -10.11 -0.75 7.59
N THR A 49 -10.83 0.07 8.36
CA THR A 49 -11.08 -0.17 9.79
C THR A 49 -12.15 -1.24 10.06
N SER A 50 -12.60 -1.95 9.02
CA SER A 50 -13.72 -2.88 9.13
C SER A 50 -13.26 -4.14 9.86
N HIS A 51 -13.69 -4.28 11.11
CA HIS A 51 -13.39 -5.36 12.07
C HIS A 51 -13.81 -6.79 11.62
N GLY A 52 -13.96 -7.05 10.32
CA GLY A 52 -14.51 -8.30 9.78
C GLY A 52 -13.58 -9.15 8.92
N GLN A 53 -12.48 -8.61 8.37
CA GLN A 53 -11.62 -9.40 7.47
C GLN A 53 -10.31 -9.82 8.14
N LYS A 54 -10.24 -11.11 8.49
CA LYS A 54 -9.09 -11.82 9.07
C LYS A 54 -8.00 -12.11 8.03
N HIS A 55 -7.72 -11.21 7.09
CA HIS A 55 -6.60 -11.41 6.17
C HIS A 55 -5.43 -10.55 6.62
N THR A 56 -4.47 -11.19 7.29
CA THR A 56 -3.22 -10.54 7.67
C THR A 56 -2.37 -10.29 6.42
N PHE A 57 -1.50 -9.29 6.41
CA PHE A 57 -0.58 -9.04 5.30
C PHE A 57 0.25 -10.30 4.92
N ALA A 58 0.57 -11.13 5.92
CA ALA A 58 1.24 -12.41 5.72
C ALA A 58 0.44 -13.40 4.85
N GLU A 59 -0.89 -13.44 4.99
CA GLU A 59 -1.75 -14.30 4.16
C GLU A 59 -1.82 -13.85 2.70
N LEU A 60 -1.76 -12.54 2.44
CA LEU A 60 -1.71 -11.99 1.09
C LEU A 60 -0.34 -12.19 0.43
N ALA A 61 0.75 -12.02 1.18
CA ALA A 61 2.09 -12.35 0.70
C ALA A 61 2.21 -13.84 0.30
N THR A 62 1.45 -14.73 0.93
CA THR A 62 1.40 -16.14 0.53
C THR A 62 0.49 -16.46 -0.66
N LYS A 63 -0.46 -15.58 -1.02
CA LYS A 63 -1.50 -15.90 -2.04
C LYS A 63 -1.22 -15.39 -3.44
N ARG A 64 -0.28 -14.49 -3.63
CA ARG A 64 0.28 -14.14 -4.94
C ARG A 64 1.78 -13.97 -4.78
N THR A 65 2.53 -15.02 -5.12
CA THR A 65 3.93 -14.85 -5.48
C THR A 65 3.96 -13.84 -6.62
N PHE A 66 4.62 -12.69 -6.39
CA PHE A 66 4.86 -11.71 -7.44
C PHE A 66 5.58 -12.42 -8.58
N ASP A 67 4.95 -12.44 -9.75
CA ASP A 67 5.52 -13.00 -10.97
C ASP A 67 6.07 -11.83 -11.79
N SER A 68 7.39 -11.73 -11.83
CA SER A 68 8.08 -10.68 -12.57
C SER A 68 7.81 -10.77 -14.07
N GLN A 69 7.62 -11.97 -14.61
CA GLN A 69 7.35 -12.15 -16.04
C GLN A 69 5.93 -11.66 -16.39
N GLN A 70 4.95 -11.96 -15.53
CA GLN A 70 3.60 -11.43 -15.69
C GLN A 70 3.59 -9.89 -15.59
N TRP A 71 4.31 -9.32 -14.62
CA TRP A 71 4.44 -7.87 -14.49
C TRP A 71 5.06 -7.22 -15.73
N GLU A 72 6.14 -7.79 -16.27
CA GLU A 72 6.81 -7.28 -17.45
C GLU A 72 5.90 -7.34 -18.69
N ALA A 73 5.16 -8.45 -18.85
CA ALA A 73 4.17 -8.61 -19.90
C ALA A 73 3.00 -7.61 -19.78
N ASP A 74 2.50 -7.37 -18.57
CA ASP A 74 1.44 -6.39 -18.31
C ASP A 74 1.92 -4.97 -18.64
N MET A 75 3.16 -4.62 -18.29
CA MET A 75 3.76 -3.32 -18.59
C MET A 75 4.00 -3.14 -20.09
N GLU A 76 4.44 -4.18 -20.80
CA GLU A 76 4.60 -4.15 -22.25
C GLU A 76 3.23 -3.97 -22.95
N PHE A 77 2.21 -4.68 -22.49
CA PHE A 77 0.84 -4.53 -22.99
C PHE A 77 0.30 -3.11 -22.79
N LEU A 78 0.49 -2.54 -21.60
CA LEU A 78 0.09 -1.16 -21.31
C LEU A 78 0.85 -0.14 -22.17
N ALA A 79 2.15 -0.35 -22.40
CA ALA A 79 2.95 0.52 -23.26
C ALA A 79 2.48 0.48 -24.72
N GLN A 80 2.10 -0.69 -25.23
CA GLN A 80 1.53 -0.84 -26.58
C GLN A 80 0.14 -0.19 -26.70
N GLY A 81 -0.65 -0.20 -25.63
CA GLY A 81 -1.96 0.44 -25.57
C GLY A 81 -1.93 1.94 -25.24
N ALA A 82 -0.77 2.50 -24.87
CA ALA A 82 -0.66 3.89 -24.41
C ALA A 82 -1.07 4.90 -25.50
N GLU A 83 -0.80 4.60 -26.77
CA GLU A 83 -1.21 5.44 -27.90
C GLU A 83 -2.72 5.44 -28.14
N GLN A 84 -3.45 4.48 -27.57
CA GLN A 84 -4.90 4.35 -27.68
C GLN A 84 -5.63 5.06 -26.52
N ILE A 85 -4.90 5.63 -25.55
CA ILE A 85 -5.50 6.39 -24.46
C ILE A 85 -6.01 7.72 -25.02
N PRO A 86 -7.34 7.97 -25.01
CA PRO A 86 -7.88 9.22 -25.53
C PRO A 86 -7.38 10.39 -24.69
N VAL A 87 -6.92 11.44 -25.36
CA VAL A 87 -6.60 12.71 -24.68
C VAL A 87 -7.91 13.27 -24.14
N LEU A 88 -8.01 13.33 -22.82
CA LEU A 88 -9.18 13.91 -22.18
C LEU A 88 -9.21 15.44 -22.44
N PRO A 89 -10.37 15.99 -22.82
CA PRO A 89 -10.50 17.42 -23.01
C PRO A 89 -10.39 18.15 -21.65
N PRO A 90 -9.97 19.44 -21.60
CA PRO A 90 -9.75 20.17 -20.35
C PRO A 90 -10.95 20.17 -19.40
N GLU A 91 -12.15 20.13 -19.94
CA GLU A 91 -13.41 20.09 -19.20
C GLU A 91 -13.55 18.83 -18.35
N SER A 92 -12.92 17.72 -18.72
CA SER A 92 -12.90 16.46 -17.95
C SER A 92 -12.11 16.55 -16.65
N PHE A 93 -11.25 17.57 -16.49
CA PHE A 93 -10.49 17.83 -15.26
C PHE A 93 -11.14 18.88 -14.36
N THR A 94 -12.38 19.27 -14.65
CA THR A 94 -13.13 20.20 -13.78
C THR A 94 -13.52 19.52 -12.48
N ARG A 95 -13.62 20.32 -11.41
CA ARG A 95 -14.06 19.83 -10.09
C ARG A 95 -15.45 19.18 -10.22
N GLU A 96 -16.31 19.73 -11.06
CA GLU A 96 -17.65 19.26 -11.35
C GLU A 96 -17.66 17.96 -12.16
N SER A 97 -16.62 17.67 -12.96
CA SER A 97 -16.50 16.39 -13.69
C SER A 97 -15.88 15.29 -12.84
N ILE A 98 -14.98 15.64 -11.92
CA ILE A 98 -14.31 14.71 -11.00
C ILE A 98 -15.23 14.35 -9.82
N TYR A 99 -16.04 15.30 -9.35
CA TYR A 99 -16.93 15.16 -8.20
C TYR A 99 -18.41 15.32 -8.57
N GLY A 100 -18.78 14.95 -9.80
CA GLY A 100 -20.11 15.20 -10.38
C GLY A 100 -21.28 14.96 -9.43
N ASN A 101 -22.25 15.87 -9.50
CA ASN A 101 -23.46 16.01 -8.66
C ASN A 101 -23.76 14.79 -7.79
N HIS A 102 -23.18 14.80 -6.60
CA HIS A 102 -23.69 14.07 -5.45
C HIS A 102 -24.82 14.91 -4.83
N ASP A 103 -25.99 14.93 -5.47
CA ASP A 103 -27.26 15.24 -4.79
C ASP A 103 -27.89 13.93 -4.32
#